data_AF-A0A917RJM6-F1
#
_entry.id   AF-A0A917RJM6-F1
#
_cell.length_a   1.000
_cell.length_b   1.000
_cell.length_c   1.000
_cell.angle_alpha   90.00
_cell.angle_beta   90.00
_cell.angle_gamma   90.00
#
_symmetry.space_group_name_H-M   'P 1'
#
loop_
_entity.id
_entity.type
_entity.pdbx_description
1 polymer ?
#
loop_
_entity_poly.entity_id
_entity_poly.type
_entity_poly.pdbx_seq_one_letter_code
_entity_poly.pdbx_strand_id
1 'polypeptide(L)'
;MPKDEPWEYMLHIPHDARAVTVCRRTVRLILTMHGLIRLTDVAELLATELVSNAVRHTKGPVALCLHWRAGVLRIGAWDADPEPPPPPALAHALDAETGRGLELVRACADD
;
A
#
# COMPACT_ATOMS: atom_id res chain seq x y z
N MET A 1 -14.95 -5.59 19.20
CA MET A 1 -13.84 -6.44 18.70
C MET A 1 -12.68 -6.27 19.66
N PRO A 2 -12.03 -7.34 20.14
CA PRO A 2 -10.77 -7.19 20.89
C PRO A 2 -9.79 -6.42 19.99
N LYS A 3 -9.12 -5.40 20.54
CA LYS A 3 -8.22 -4.53 19.77
C LYS A 3 -7.03 -5.28 19.13
N ASP A 4 -6.76 -6.50 19.60
CA ASP A 4 -5.55 -7.26 19.30
C ASP A 4 -5.79 -8.59 18.60
N GLU A 5 -7.04 -8.89 18.20
CA GLU A 5 -7.30 -10.08 17.38
C GLU A 5 -6.65 -9.89 16.01
N PRO A 6 -5.75 -10.80 15.57
CA PRO A 6 -5.06 -10.66 14.31
C PRO A 6 -6.03 -10.84 13.14
N TRP A 7 -5.85 -10.05 12.08
CA TRP A 7 -6.66 -10.16 10.87
C TRP A 7 -5.83 -9.84 9.62
N GLU A 8 -6.30 -10.37 8.50
CA GLU A 8 -5.71 -10.16 7.18
C GLU A 8 -6.79 -9.90 6.14
N TYR A 9 -6.54 -8.95 5.24
CA TYR A 9 -7.32 -8.73 4.02
C TYR A 9 -6.39 -8.75 2.82
N MET A 10 -6.85 -9.41 1.75
CA MET A 10 -6.17 -9.42 0.46
C MET A 10 -7.15 -9.02 -0.63
N LEU A 11 -6.82 -7.97 -1.39
CA LEU A 11 -7.61 -7.48 -2.50
C LEU A 11 -6.84 -7.66 -3.80
N HIS A 12 -7.29 -8.60 -4.62
CA HIS A 12 -6.82 -8.75 -6.00
C HIS A 12 -7.38 -7.61 -6.84
N ILE A 13 -6.50 -6.92 -7.57
CA ILE A 13 -6.87 -5.74 -8.33
C ILE A 13 -6.59 -5.91 -9.82
N PRO A 14 -7.46 -5.35 -10.69
CA PRO A 14 -7.17 -5.29 -12.10
C PRO A 14 -6.01 -4.31 -12.35
N HIS A 15 -5.31 -4.50 -13.47
CA HIS A 15 -4.30 -3.57 -13.96
C HIS A 15 -4.96 -2.31 -14.56
N ASP A 16 -5.61 -1.54 -13.70
CA ASP A 16 -6.41 -0.36 -14.05
C ASP A 16 -6.25 0.70 -12.97
N ALA A 17 -6.01 1.96 -13.37
CA ALA A 17 -5.84 3.08 -12.45
C ALA A 17 -7.04 3.29 -11.50
N ARG A 18 -8.24 2.85 -11.88
CA ARG A 18 -9.44 2.86 -11.01
C ARG A 18 -9.24 2.01 -9.75
N ALA A 19 -8.39 1.00 -9.79
CA ALA A 19 -8.04 0.16 -8.64
C ALA A 19 -7.48 0.97 -7.47
N VAL A 20 -6.73 2.05 -7.74
CA VAL A 20 -6.18 2.94 -6.70
C VAL A 20 -7.30 3.50 -5.80
N THR A 21 -8.37 4.01 -6.41
CA THR A 21 -9.50 4.58 -5.66
C THR A 21 -10.29 3.51 -4.91
N VAL A 22 -10.44 2.32 -5.51
CA VAL A 22 -11.09 1.17 -4.86
C VAL A 22 -10.29 0.75 -3.63
N CYS A 23 -8.98 0.51 -3.78
CA CYS A 23 -8.08 0.16 -2.69
C CYS A 23 -8.12 1.16 -1.55
N ARG A 24 -7.99 2.46 -1.86
CA ARG A 24 -8.01 3.52 -0.84
C ARG A 24 -9.31 3.50 -0.02
N ARG A 25 -10.47 3.41 -0.69
CA ARG A 25 -11.77 3.35 -0.01
C ARG A 25 -11.93 2.07 0.82
N THR A 26 -11.46 0.93 0.31
CA THR A 26 -11.50 -0.34 1.03
C THR A 26 -10.63 -0.31 2.29
N VAL A 27 -9.42 0.24 2.21
CA VAL A 27 -8.52 0.42 3.36
C VAL A 27 -9.19 1.26 4.44
N ARG A 28 -9.78 2.41 4.09
CA ARG A 28 -10.53 3.24 5.03
C ARG A 28 -11.68 2.48 5.69
N LEU A 29 -12.45 1.74 4.90
CA LEU A 29 -13.56 0.95 5.44
C LEU A 29 -13.06 -0.09 6.45
N ILE A 30 -12.02 -0.86 6.10
CA ILE A 30 -11.41 -1.87 6.98
C ILE A 30 -10.96 -1.22 8.29
N LEU A 31 -10.15 -0.15 8.23
CA LEU A 31 -9.62 0.50 9.43
C LEU A 31 -10.72 1.12 10.29
N THR A 32 -11.78 1.64 9.67
CA THR A 32 -12.96 2.14 10.40
C THR A 32 -13.66 1.00 11.15
N MET A 33 -13.90 -0.14 10.49
CA MET A 33 -14.56 -1.30 11.09
C MET A 33 -13.75 -1.93 12.24
N HIS A 34 -12.42 -1.84 12.18
CA HIS A 34 -11.52 -2.31 13.24
C HIS A 34 -11.20 -1.22 14.30
N GLY A 35 -11.77 -0.01 14.20
CA GLY A 35 -11.53 1.07 15.17
C GLY A 35 -10.12 1.65 15.13
N LEU A 36 -9.42 1.51 14.00
CA LEU A 36 -8.06 1.99 13.75
C LEU A 36 -8.05 3.32 12.96
N ILE A 37 -9.06 4.16 13.18
CA ILE A 37 -9.30 5.41 12.43
C ILE A 37 -8.04 6.30 12.39
N ARG A 38 -7.25 6.32 13.48
CA ARG A 38 -6.00 7.09 13.59
C ARG A 38 -4.92 6.72 12.55
N LEU A 39 -4.99 5.52 11.97
CA LEU A 39 -4.05 5.03 10.96
C LEU A 39 -4.53 5.30 9.53
N THR A 40 -5.76 5.79 9.36
CA THR A 40 -6.43 5.86 8.05
C THR A 40 -5.66 6.69 7.04
N ASP A 41 -5.28 7.92 7.39
CA ASP A 41 -4.66 8.84 6.43
C ASP A 41 -3.32 8.29 5.92
N VAL A 42 -2.51 7.76 6.83
CA VAL A 42 -1.22 7.13 6.50
C VAL A 42 -1.43 5.85 5.68
N ALA A 43 -2.35 4.98 6.09
CA ALA A 43 -2.63 3.73 5.38
C ALA A 43 -3.19 3.96 3.97
N GLU A 44 -4.02 4.98 3.78
CA GLU A 44 -4.54 5.38 2.48
C GLU A 44 -3.44 5.90 1.56
N LEU A 45 -2.51 6.70 2.09
CA LEU A 45 -1.34 7.17 1.35
C LEU A 45 -0.48 5.99 0.91
N LEU A 46 -0.12 5.11 1.85
CA LEU A 46 0.67 3.90 1.58
C LEU A 46 0.01 3.02 0.52
N ALA A 47 -1.29 2.73 0.67
CA ALA A 47 -2.03 1.93 -0.29
C ALA A 47 -2.10 2.60 -1.67
N THR A 48 -2.24 3.93 -1.72
CA THR A 48 -2.26 4.68 -2.99
C THR A 48 -0.93 4.58 -3.71
N GLU A 49 0.17 4.79 -3.02
CA GLU A 49 1.52 4.70 -3.60
C GLU A 49 1.86 3.27 -4.03
N LEU A 50 1.62 2.28 -3.16
CA LEU A 50 1.89 0.87 -3.46
C LEU A 50 1.11 0.39 -4.68
N VAL A 51 -0.20 0.68 -4.74
CA VAL A 51 -1.06 0.26 -5.85
C VAL A 51 -0.72 1.03 -7.13
N SER A 52 -0.45 2.34 -7.02
CA SER A 52 -0.04 3.14 -8.19
C SER A 52 1.27 2.64 -8.78
N ASN A 53 2.24 2.29 -7.94
CA ASN A 53 3.51 1.73 -8.40
C ASN A 53 3.28 0.36 -9.06
N ALA A 54 2.53 -0.54 -8.42
CA ALA A 54 2.27 -1.86 -8.97
C ALA A 54 1.53 -1.79 -10.32
N VAL A 55 0.48 -0.97 -10.45
CA VAL A 55 -0.27 -0.80 -11.71
C VAL A 55 0.53 -0.07 -12.79
N ARG A 56 1.58 0.69 -12.44
CA ARG A 56 2.44 1.36 -13.44
C ARG A 56 3.59 0.47 -13.91
N HIS A 57 4.12 -0.38 -13.04
CA HIS A 57 5.41 -1.04 -13.25
C HIS A 57 5.32 -2.55 -13.49
N THR A 58 4.20 -3.19 -13.16
CA THR A 58 4.04 -4.64 -13.31
C THR A 58 3.11 -4.93 -14.48
N LYS A 59 3.19 -6.12 -15.09
CA LYS A 59 2.22 -6.55 -16.12
C LYS A 59 1.36 -7.73 -15.66
N GLY A 60 1.64 -8.27 -14.48
CA GLY A 60 1.01 -9.45 -13.91
C GLY A 60 -0.12 -9.14 -12.93
N PRO A 61 -0.72 -10.18 -12.32
CA PRO A 61 -1.65 -10.02 -11.20
C PRO A 61 -1.03 -9.21 -10.06
N VAL A 62 -1.81 -8.28 -9.51
CA VAL A 62 -1.44 -7.48 -8.34
C VAL A 62 -2.47 -7.69 -7.24
N ALA A 63 -2.01 -7.78 -6.00
CA ALA A 63 -2.85 -7.82 -4.81
C ALA A 63 -2.37 -6.79 -3.77
N LEU A 64 -3.30 -6.09 -3.13
CA LEU A 64 -3.03 -5.29 -1.92
C LEU A 64 -3.31 -6.16 -0.68
N CYS A 65 -2.35 -6.21 0.23
CA CYS A 65 -2.42 -6.98 1.48
C CYS A 65 -2.40 -6.03 2.68
N LEU A 66 -3.31 -6.26 3.64
CA LEU A 66 -3.33 -5.61 4.95
C LEU A 66 -3.27 -6.68 6.02
N HIS A 67 -2.36 -6.54 6.98
CA HIS A 67 -2.20 -7.48 8.09
C HIS A 67 -2.07 -6.72 9.40
N TRP A 68 -2.96 -6.98 10.35
CA TRP A 68 -2.88 -6.48 11.72
C TRP A 68 -2.46 -7.59 12.67
N ARG A 69 -1.39 -7.37 13.41
CA ARG A 69 -0.93 -8.31 14.45
C ARG A 69 -0.12 -7.58 15.49
N ALA A 70 -0.38 -7.87 16.76
CA ALA A 70 0.37 -7.34 17.90
C ALA A 70 0.50 -5.80 17.89
N GLY A 71 -0.59 -5.09 17.55
CA GLY A 71 -0.61 -3.63 17.52
C GLY A 71 0.00 -2.98 16.28
N VAL A 72 0.50 -3.77 15.32
CA VAL A 72 1.18 -3.30 14.10
C VAL A 72 0.31 -3.58 12.88
N LEU A 73 0.10 -2.54 12.07
CA LEU A 73 -0.53 -2.65 10.74
C LEU A 73 0.56 -2.72 9.68
N ARG A 74 0.60 -3.82 8.92
CA ARG A 74 1.43 -3.98 7.73
C ARG A 74 0.58 -3.83 6.49
N ILE A 75 1.07 -3.07 5.52
CA ILE A 75 0.44 -2.87 4.22
C ILE A 75 1.49 -3.17 3.15
N GLY A 76 1.15 -3.99 2.19
CA GLY A 76 2.04 -4.35 1.08
C GLY A 76 1.26 -4.57 -0.20
N ALA A 77 1.94 -4.41 -1.34
CA ALA A 77 1.45 -4.90 -2.62
C ALA A 77 2.26 -6.14 -3.01
N TRP A 78 1.57 -7.20 -3.40
CA TRP A 78 2.17 -8.35 -4.03
C TRP A 78 1.92 -8.25 -5.52
N ASP A 79 2.98 -8.32 -6.31
CA ASP A 79 2.88 -8.57 -7.74
C ASP A 79 3.47 -9.96 -8.04
N ALA A 80 2.97 -10.59 -9.10
CA ALA A 80 3.52 -11.86 -9.56
C ALA A 80 4.79 -11.66 -10.42
N ASP A 81 5.36 -10.45 -10.46
CA ASP A 81 6.55 -10.18 -11.26
C ASP A 81 7.79 -10.66 -10.47
N PRO A 82 8.55 -11.64 -10.98
CA PRO A 82 9.71 -12.17 -10.27
C PRO A 82 10.87 -11.17 -10.18
N GLU A 83 10.76 -10.01 -10.83
CA GLU A 83 11.78 -8.97 -10.85
C GLU A 83 11.49 -7.93 -9.75
N PRO A 84 12.32 -7.84 -8.69
CA PRO A 84 12.14 -6.82 -7.66
C PRO A 84 12.23 -5.43 -8.31
N PRO A 85 11.41 -4.46 -7.87
CA PRO A 85 11.46 -3.11 -8.42
C PRO A 85 12.89 -2.56 -8.27
N PRO A 86 13.44 -1.88 -9.29
CA PRO A 86 14.78 -1.34 -9.21
C PRO A 86 14.91 -0.43 -7.97
N PRO A 87 16.06 -0.44 -7.28
CA PRO A 87 16.26 0.43 -6.13
C PRO A 87 15.96 1.88 -6.53
N PRO A 88 15.37 2.70 -5.65
CA PRO A 88 15.06 4.08 -5.98
C PRO A 88 16.35 4.76 -6.42
N ALA A 89 16.43 5.10 -7.71
CA ALA A 89 17.51 5.91 -8.21
C ALA A 89 17.45 7.20 -7.41
N LEU A 90 18.57 7.56 -6.78
CA LEU A 90 18.75 8.82 -6.09
C LEU A 90 18.76 9.93 -7.16
N ALA A 91 17.59 10.19 -7.73
CA ALA A 91 17.40 11.16 -8.78
C ALA A 91 17.40 12.53 -8.11
N HIS A 92 18.59 13.11 -8.04
CA HIS A 92 18.76 14.55 -8.03
C HIS A 92 18.16 15.11 -9.33
N ALA A 93 16.84 15.22 -9.37
CA ALA A 93 16.11 15.91 -10.42
C ALA A 93 14.90 16.56 -9.75
N LEU A 94 14.98 17.88 -9.63
CA LEU A 94 14.05 18.78 -8.95
C LEU A 94 12.64 18.83 -9.59
N ASP A 95 12.22 17.81 -10.33
CA ASP A 95 10.97 17.83 -11.11
C ASP A 95 10.29 16.46 -11.37
N ALA A 96 10.66 15.40 -10.63
CA ALA A 96 10.09 14.06 -10.84
C ALA A 96 9.31 13.56 -9.60
N GLU A 97 7.98 13.64 -9.64
CA GLU A 97 7.10 12.96 -8.66
C GLU A 97 7.27 11.42 -8.65
N THR A 98 7.91 10.86 -9.67
CA THR A 98 8.05 9.41 -9.90
C THR A 98 9.00 8.67 -8.94
N GLY A 99 9.71 9.37 -8.05
CA GLY A 99 10.65 8.75 -7.09
C GLY A 99 10.23 8.82 -5.62
N ARG A 100 9.24 9.65 -5.27
CA ARG A 100 8.87 9.89 -3.86
C ARG A 100 7.97 8.82 -3.26
N GLY A 101 7.28 8.02 -4.07
CA GLY A 101 6.30 7.05 -3.56
C GLY A 101 6.92 6.04 -2.60
N LEU A 102 8.11 5.50 -2.91
CA LEU A 102 8.80 4.57 -2.03
C LEU A 102 9.46 5.27 -0.82
N GLU A 103 9.88 6.53 -0.97
CA GLU A 103 10.37 7.35 0.14
C GLU A 103 9.26 7.67 1.15
N LEU A 104 8.03 7.95 0.67
CA LEU A 104 6.85 8.12 1.51
C LEU A 104 6.49 6.82 2.23
N VAL A 105 6.58 5.68 1.54
CA VAL A 105 6.38 4.37 2.18
C VAL A 105 7.37 4.16 3.32
N ARG A 106 8.66 4.44 3.08
CA ARG A 106 9.70 4.32 4.11
C ARG A 106 9.55 5.34 5.24
N ALA A 107 9.10 6.55 4.95
CA ALA A 107 8.88 7.58 5.96
C ALA A 107 7.64 7.32 6.83
N CYS A 108 6.69 6.52 6.34
CA CYS A 108 5.44 6.21 7.02
C CYS A 108 5.37 4.80 7.60
N ALA A 109 6.33 3.94 7.28
CA ALA A 109 6.45 2.59 7.84
C ALA A 109 7.50 2.57 8.96
N ASP A 110 7.20 1.87 10.05
CA ASP A 110 8.19 1.50 11.04
C ASP A 110 9.06 0.35 10.51
N ASP A 111 10.36 0.32 10.86
CA ASP A 111 11.32 -0.75 10.49
C ASP A 111 10.91 -2.16 10.97
#